data_AF-A0A256GZL4-F1
#
_entry.id   AF-A0A256GZL4-F1
#
_cell.length_a   1.000
_cell.length_b   1.000
_cell.length_c   1.000
_cell.angle_alpha   90.00
_cell.angle_beta   90.00
_cell.angle_gamma   90.00
#
_symmetry.space_group_name_H-M   'P 1'
#
loop_
_entity.id
_entity.type
_entity.pdbx_description
1 polymer ?
#
loop_
_entity_poly.entity_id
_entity_poly.type
_entity_poly.pdbx_seq_one_letter_code
_entity_poly.pdbx_strand_id
1 'polypeptide(L)'
;MREYKRLNWIESDVLLAQLIGGNRAFVWDSTYDRYRDIRSQSFLNFLKRFRLVTGILVPLEDEEGFRSFVAFHAYLERDFDINTVKVVREFGMKAKKKAAELGL
;
A
#
# COMPACT_ATOMS: atom_id res chain seq x y z
N MET A 1 10.21 -4.98 -6.81
CA MET A 1 10.36 -3.66 -7.47
C MET A 1 10.83 -3.71 -8.93
N ARG A 2 11.87 -4.49 -9.31
CA ARG A 2 12.31 -4.56 -10.72
C ARG A 2 11.20 -5.02 -11.67
N GLU A 3 10.56 -6.14 -11.35
CA GLU A 3 9.44 -6.68 -12.14
C GLU A 3 8.23 -5.73 -12.15
N TYR A 4 7.98 -5.03 -11.03
CA TYR A 4 6.91 -4.05 -10.95
C TYR A 4 7.10 -2.91 -11.96
N LYS A 5 8.33 -2.36 -12.04
CA LYS A 5 8.66 -1.33 -13.02
C LYS A 5 8.67 -1.87 -14.45
N ARG A 6 9.24 -3.06 -14.67
CA ARG A 6 9.33 -3.70 -16.00
C ARG A 6 7.94 -3.92 -16.64
N LEU A 7 6.95 -4.26 -15.83
CA LEU A 7 5.58 -4.53 -16.27
C LEU A 7 4.66 -3.29 -16.16
N ASN A 8 5.21 -2.15 -15.77
CA ASN A 8 4.49 -0.89 -15.56
C ASN A 8 3.25 -1.04 -14.66
N TRP A 9 3.39 -1.78 -13.55
CA TRP A 9 2.23 -2.11 -12.70
C TRP A 9 1.55 -0.91 -12.05
N ILE A 10 2.21 0.26 -12.02
CA ILE A 10 1.65 1.50 -11.49
C ILE A 10 0.29 1.87 -12.13
N GLU A 11 0.08 1.55 -13.41
CA GLU A 11 -1.16 1.85 -14.12
C GLU A 11 -2.33 0.93 -13.75
N SER A 12 -2.05 -0.20 -13.09
CA SER A 12 -3.05 -1.21 -12.73
C SER A 12 -3.02 -1.54 -11.24
N ASP A 13 -2.32 -0.72 -10.45
CA ASP A 13 -2.15 -0.93 -9.03
C ASP A 13 -3.44 -0.55 -8.29
N VAL A 14 -4.21 -1.58 -7.96
CA VAL A 14 -5.49 -1.42 -7.25
C VAL A 14 -5.32 -0.83 -5.84
N LEU A 15 -4.12 -0.90 -5.25
CA LEU A 15 -3.83 -0.32 -3.94
C LEU A 15 -3.64 1.19 -4.04
N LEU A 16 -3.03 1.69 -5.12
CA LEU A 16 -2.90 3.13 -5.37
C LEU A 16 -4.28 3.79 -5.54
N ALA A 17 -5.20 3.14 -6.23
CA ALA A 17 -6.57 3.65 -6.37
C ALA A 17 -7.28 3.80 -5.01
N GLN A 18 -7.09 2.84 -4.10
CA GLN A 18 -7.64 2.90 -2.74
C GLN A 18 -7.00 4.00 -1.89
N LEU A 19 -5.70 4.25 -2.06
CA LEU A 19 -4.98 5.33 -1.37
C LEU A 19 -5.49 6.72 -1.75
N ILE A 20 -5.78 6.96 -3.03
CA ILE A 20 -6.26 8.27 -3.52
C ILE A 20 -7.64 8.60 -2.92
N GLY A 21 -8.47 7.59 -2.64
CA GLY A 21 -9.81 7.77 -2.09
C GLY A 21 -9.90 7.86 -0.57
N GLY A 22 -8.80 7.67 0.17
CA GLY A 22 -8.84 7.50 1.63
C GLY A 22 -7.75 8.25 2.39
N ASN A 23 -8.10 8.82 3.55
CA ASN A 23 -7.16 9.56 4.42
C ASN A 23 -6.78 8.83 5.71
N ARG A 24 -7.13 7.54 5.82
CA ARG A 24 -6.87 6.73 7.02
C ARG A 24 -5.99 5.55 6.67
N ALA A 25 -5.16 5.16 7.64
CA ALA A 25 -4.48 3.88 7.57
C ALA A 25 -5.53 2.76 7.50
N PHE A 26 -5.31 1.80 6.60
CA PHE A 26 -6.21 0.67 6.42
C PHE A 26 -5.41 -0.62 6.23
N VAL A 27 -6.02 -1.72 6.65
CA VAL A 27 -5.55 -3.06 6.32
C VAL A 27 -6.05 -3.36 4.92
N TRP A 28 -5.14 -3.68 4.00
CA TRP A 28 -5.54 -4.32 2.76
C TRP A 28 -5.33 -5.82 2.92
N ASP A 29 -6.31 -6.59 2.46
CA ASP A 29 -6.21 -8.03 2.32
C ASP A 29 -6.86 -8.42 1.00
N SER A 30 -6.03 -8.86 0.05
CA SER A 30 -6.44 -9.27 -1.29
C SER A 30 -6.31 -10.77 -1.50
N THR A 31 -6.22 -11.54 -0.42
CA THR A 31 -6.14 -13.01 -0.44
C THR A 31 -7.30 -13.60 -1.25
N TYR A 32 -8.52 -13.11 -1.00
CA TYR A 32 -9.74 -13.59 -1.64
C TYR A 32 -10.30 -12.67 -2.73
N ASP A 33 -9.68 -11.52 -2.95
CA ASP A 33 -10.12 -10.56 -3.96
C ASP A 33 -10.13 -11.14 -5.38
N ARG A 34 -11.10 -10.67 -6.16
CA ARG A 34 -11.24 -10.96 -7.59
C ARG A 34 -11.69 -9.72 -8.32
N TYR A 35 -10.98 -9.37 -9.39
CA TYR A 35 -11.30 -8.25 -10.26
C TYR A 35 -11.84 -8.77 -11.60
N ARG A 36 -12.87 -8.11 -12.12
CA ARG A 36 -13.38 -8.40 -13.48
C ARG A 36 -12.43 -7.89 -14.56
N ASP A 37 -11.79 -6.76 -14.29
CA ASP A 37 -10.78 -6.19 -15.18
C ASP A 37 -9.52 -7.08 -15.21
N ILE A 38 -9.08 -7.41 -16.42
CA ILE A 38 -7.98 -8.35 -16.66
C ILE A 38 -6.66 -7.79 -16.14
N ARG A 39 -6.44 -6.48 -16.27
CA ARG A 39 -5.20 -5.82 -15.84
C ARG A 39 -5.09 -5.81 -14.31
N SER A 40 -6.16 -5.40 -13.63
CA SER A 40 -6.29 -5.42 -12.18
C SER A 40 -6.14 -6.83 -11.60
N GLN A 41 -6.78 -7.83 -12.23
CA GLN A 41 -6.63 -9.23 -11.83
C GLN A 41 -5.20 -9.75 -12.05
N SER A 42 -4.53 -9.32 -13.12
CA SER A 42 -3.14 -9.69 -13.39
C SER A 42 -2.18 -9.07 -12.38
N PHE A 43 -2.41 -7.83 -11.98
CA PHE A 43 -1.68 -7.18 -10.89
C PHE A 43 -1.86 -7.92 -9.57
N LEU A 44 -3.09 -8.31 -9.24
CA LEU A 44 -3.36 -9.11 -8.03
C LEU A 44 -2.63 -10.46 -8.07
N ASN A 45 -2.63 -11.15 -9.23
CA ASN A 45 -1.89 -12.40 -9.39
C ASN A 45 -0.37 -12.19 -9.24
N PHE A 46 0.15 -11.05 -9.69
CA PHE A 46 1.54 -10.66 -9.43
C PHE A 46 1.79 -10.51 -7.92
N LEU A 47 0.94 -9.81 -7.17
CA LEU A 47 1.08 -9.70 -5.70
C LEU A 47 1.04 -11.09 -5.02
N LYS A 48 0.11 -11.96 -5.44
CA LYS A 48 -0.01 -13.35 -4.95
C LYS A 48 1.28 -14.15 -5.17
N ARG A 49 1.88 -14.04 -6.35
CA ARG A 49 3.16 -14.70 -6.69
C ARG A 49 4.30 -14.31 -5.75
N PHE A 50 4.32 -13.06 -5.26
CA PHE A 50 5.34 -12.55 -4.36
C PHE A 50 4.93 -12.56 -2.88
N ARG A 51 3.77 -13.13 -2.54
CA ARG A 51 3.22 -13.16 -1.18
C ARG A 51 3.04 -11.75 -0.58
N LEU A 52 2.57 -10.81 -1.40
CA LEU A 52 2.32 -9.41 -1.02
C LEU A 52 0.82 -9.12 -1.01
N VAL A 53 0.02 -10.06 -0.50
CA VAL A 53 -1.46 -10.02 -0.58
C VAL A 53 -2.12 -9.35 0.60
N THR A 54 -1.40 -9.16 1.70
CA THR A 54 -1.95 -8.52 2.91
C THR A 54 -0.94 -7.56 3.52
N GLY A 55 -1.45 -6.53 4.18
CA GLY A 55 -0.63 -5.56 4.88
C GLY A 55 -1.39 -4.32 5.32
N ILE A 56 -0.65 -3.31 5.76
CA ILE A 56 -1.18 -2.03 6.19
C ILE A 56 -0.70 -0.96 5.22
N LEU A 57 -1.63 -0.17 4.71
CA LEU A 57 -1.34 1.03 3.93
C LEU A 57 -1.64 2.27 4.76
N VAL A 58 -0.69 3.19 4.77
CA VAL A 58 -0.80 4.47 5.47
C VAL A 58 -0.67 5.58 4.44
N PRO A 59 -1.77 6.23 4.04
CA PRO A 59 -1.69 7.42 3.20
C PRO A 59 -1.08 8.58 4.01
N LEU A 60 -0.18 9.34 3.39
CA LEU A 60 0.57 10.44 4.01
C LEU A 60 0.30 11.73 3.24
N GLU A 61 -0.62 12.51 3.78
CA GLU A 61 -1.09 13.79 3.22
C GLU A 61 -0.20 14.94 3.67
N ASP A 62 0.25 15.80 2.75
CA ASP A 62 0.86 17.11 3.03
C ASP A 62 -0.15 18.25 2.83
N GLU A 63 0.31 19.50 2.94
CA GLU A 63 -0.55 20.69 2.83
C GLU A 63 -1.19 20.84 1.44
N GLU A 64 -0.64 20.19 0.42
CA GLU A 64 -1.14 20.18 -0.96
C GLU A 64 -1.93 18.90 -1.30
N GLY A 65 -2.12 17.99 -0.34
CA GLY A 65 -2.87 16.74 -0.48
C GLY A 65 -2.00 15.48 -0.39
N PHE A 66 -2.44 14.39 -1.01
CA PHE A 66 -1.71 13.12 -0.95
C PHE A 66 -0.49 13.11 -1.87
N ARG A 67 0.70 13.09 -1.26
CA ARG A 67 1.97 12.97 -2.01
C ARG A 67 2.74 11.70 -1.75
N SER A 68 2.44 10.97 -0.68
CA SER A 68 3.20 9.77 -0.32
C SER A 68 2.34 8.79 0.46
N PHE A 69 2.87 7.59 0.63
CA PHE A 69 2.28 6.56 1.48
C PHE A 69 3.38 5.67 2.03
N VAL A 70 3.05 4.94 3.10
CA VAL A 70 3.86 3.85 3.61
C VAL A 70 3.06 2.57 3.48
N ALA A 71 3.68 1.55 2.86
CA ALA A 71 3.12 0.21 2.74
C ALA A 71 3.90 -0.75 3.62
N PHE A 72 3.20 -1.45 4.51
CA PHE A 72 3.76 -2.49 5.35
C PHE A 72 3.17 -3.84 4.92
N HIS A 73 3.95 -4.64 4.20
CA HIS A 73 3.49 -5.93 3.68
C HIS A 73 3.75 -7.05 4.70
N ALA A 74 2.78 -7.94 4.88
CA ALA A 74 2.99 -9.21 5.56
C ALA A 74 3.12 -10.35 4.54
N TYR A 75 4.16 -11.16 4.71
CA TYR A 75 4.44 -12.32 3.86
C TYR A 75 3.55 -13.53 4.15
N LEU A 76 2.84 -13.49 5.28
CA LEU A 76 1.88 -14.49 5.73
C LEU A 76 0.57 -13.77 6.02
N GLU A 77 -0.54 -14.48 5.79
CA GLU A 77 -1.85 -14.03 6.18
C GLU A 77 -1.88 -13.77 7.69
N ARG A 78 -2.33 -12.58 8.08
CA ARG A 78 -2.29 -12.13 9.46
C ARG A 78 -3.37 -11.10 9.71
N ASP A 79 -4.05 -11.25 10.84
CA ASP A 79 -4.92 -10.20 11.37
C ASP A 79 -4.08 -9.10 12.00
N PHE A 80 -4.37 -7.86 11.62
CA PHE A 80 -3.77 -6.68 12.21
C PHE A 80 -4.75 -6.04 13.18
N ASP A 81 -4.41 -6.06 14.47
CA ASP A 81 -5.19 -5.36 15.47
C ASP A 81 -5.09 -3.83 15.32
N ILE A 82 -6.00 -3.13 15.98
CA ILE A 82 -6.06 -1.67 15.93
C ILE A 82 -4.78 -1.00 16.46
N ASN A 83 -4.11 -1.64 17.42
CA ASN A 83 -2.87 -1.12 18.00
C ASN A 83 -1.72 -1.19 16.99
N THR A 84 -1.64 -2.28 16.22
CA THR A 84 -0.66 -2.48 15.16
C THR A 84 -0.85 -1.45 14.06
N VAL A 85 -2.10 -1.25 13.60
CA VAL A 85 -2.43 -0.21 12.61
C VAL A 85 -2.04 1.17 13.12
N LYS A 86 -2.29 1.47 14.40
CA LYS A 86 -1.89 2.74 15.02
C LYS A 86 -0.37 2.93 15.03
N VAL A 87 0.39 1.89 15.40
CA VAL A 87 1.87 1.94 15.42
C VAL A 87 2.43 2.14 14.02
N VAL A 88 1.92 1.42 13.01
CA VAL A 88 2.37 1.61 11.61
C VAL A 88 2.04 3.02 11.12
N ARG A 89 0.89 3.58 11.49
CA ARG A 89 0.57 4.98 11.19
C ARG A 89 1.55 5.95 11.83
N GLU A 90 1.85 5.80 13.13
CA GLU A 90 2.81 6.65 13.82
C GLU A 90 4.21 6.56 13.21
N PHE A 91 4.63 5.35 12.83
CA PHE A 91 5.86 5.14 12.06
C PHE A 91 5.83 5.89 10.73
N GLY A 92 4.75 5.77 9.96
CA GLY A 92 4.60 6.45 8.67
C GLY A 92 4.70 7.97 8.79
N MET A 93 4.09 8.57 9.81
CA MET A 93 4.19 10.01 10.06
C MET A 93 5.62 10.45 10.40
N LYS A 94 6.36 9.65 11.19
CA LYS A 94 7.78 9.92 11.49
C LYS A 94 8.65 9.76 10.24
N ALA A 95 8.41 8.73 9.44
CA ALA A 95 9.10 8.51 8.17
C ALA A 95 8.86 9.66 7.20
N LYS A 96 7.62 10.16 7.08
CA LYS A 96 7.28 11.35 6.29
C LYS A 96 8.10 12.56 6.72
N LYS A 97 8.10 12.86 8.02
CA LYS A 97 8.90 13.98 8.56
C LYS A 97 10.38 13.81 8.21
N LYS A 98 10.91 12.60 8.35
CA LYS A 98 12.31 12.35 8.02
C LYS A 98 12.62 12.48 6.53
N ALA A 99 11.73 12.02 5.66
CA ALA A 99 11.87 12.20 4.21
C ALA A 99 11.91 13.69 3.83
N ALA A 100 11.02 14.51 4.41
CA ALA A 100 11.02 15.95 4.21
C ALA A 100 12.32 16.62 4.68
N GLU A 101 12.87 16.23 5.83
CA GLU A 101 14.18 16.70 6.31
C GLU A 101 15.34 16.33 5.36
N LEU A 102 15.20 15.22 4.63
CA LEU A 102 16.19 14.75 3.66
C LEU A 102 15.97 15.33 2.25
N GLY A 103 14.90 16.10 2.02
CA GLY A 103 14.54 16.60 0.70
C GLY A 103 14.07 15.50 -0.27
N LEU A 104 13.48 14.42 0.26
CA LEU A 104 12.91 13.29 -0.48
C LEU A 104 11.40 13.42 -0.65
#